data_AF-A0A943JVI8-F1
#
_entry.id   AF-A0A943JVI8-F1
#
_cell.length_a   1.000
_cell.length_b   1.000
_cell.length_c   1.000
_cell.angle_alpha   90.00
_cell.angle_beta   90.00
_cell.angle_gamma   90.00
#
_symmetry.space_group_name_H-M   'P 1'
#
loop_
_entity.id
_entity.type
_entity.pdbx_description
1 polymer ?
#
loop_
_entity_poly.entity_id
_entity_poly.type
_entity_poly.pdbx_seq_one_letter_code
_entity_poly.pdbx_strand_id
1 'polypeptide(L)'
;MSQKIFISSLIFQNNNYGEIKKFIEHNNIKNMEFILEPNNASDFEKTLKLLDTIEFEEVAFHGPYKTCILSDSDEENWQKVLETYIHCFEIVKKYNGSYIILHTSEYHEENSDIALIKAKIIKLVELGKKYGVKVILENVGLKEEAIFSEKKYFKFLKDEKYQTVLDIGHAEINGWNIFDIIKENSDSIFAYHLHTNDGELDLHQSIRKNDFNINKFLDILKRGIGVNRLVLEYSPSVEKKTLISDFNFLNTSL
;
A
#
# COMPACT_ATOMS: atom_id res chain seq x y z
N MET A 1 3.30 17.42 13.63
CA MET A 1 2.55 16.16 13.84
C MET A 1 3.56 15.05 13.91
N SER A 2 3.42 14.09 14.83
CA SER A 2 4.34 12.94 14.91
C SER A 2 4.14 12.01 13.70
N GLN A 3 5.24 11.44 13.21
CA GLN A 3 5.24 10.41 12.18
C GLN A 3 4.58 9.14 12.73
N LYS A 4 3.74 8.48 11.92
CA LYS A 4 3.11 7.20 12.22
C LYS A 4 3.72 6.13 11.34
N ILE A 5 4.29 5.12 11.98
CA ILE A 5 4.92 3.98 11.31
C ILE A 5 3.99 2.77 11.48
N PHE A 6 3.66 2.14 10.36
CA PHE A 6 2.83 0.95 10.23
C PHE A 6 3.71 -0.23 9.82
N ILE A 7 3.26 -1.43 10.15
CA ILE A 7 3.79 -2.68 9.60
C ILE A 7 2.70 -3.30 8.74
N SER A 8 3.02 -3.58 7.46
CA SER A 8 2.11 -4.31 6.57
C SER A 8 2.04 -5.77 6.97
N SER A 9 0.84 -6.36 6.84
CA SER A 9 0.61 -7.77 7.08
C SER A 9 1.31 -8.68 6.07
N LEU A 10 1.85 -8.14 4.98
CA LEU A 10 2.56 -8.88 3.93
C LEU A 10 3.63 -9.83 4.50
N ILE A 11 4.44 -9.37 5.46
CA ILE A 11 5.53 -10.15 6.05
C ILE A 11 5.06 -11.43 6.77
N PHE A 12 3.76 -11.50 7.08
CA PHE A 12 3.14 -12.58 7.86
C PHE A 12 2.33 -13.58 7.01
N GLN A 13 2.34 -13.49 5.67
CA GLN A 13 1.56 -14.41 4.83
C GLN A 13 1.85 -15.90 5.14
N ASN A 14 3.12 -16.24 5.42
CA ASN A 14 3.53 -17.60 5.76
C ASN A 14 3.39 -17.97 7.25
N ASN A 15 2.81 -17.09 8.08
CA ASN A 15 2.66 -17.30 9.52
C ASN A 15 1.22 -17.66 9.88
N ASN A 16 1.06 -18.43 10.96
CA ASN A 16 -0.25 -18.70 11.53
C ASN A 16 -0.69 -17.57 12.47
N TYR A 17 -1.98 -17.51 12.77
CA TYR A 17 -2.57 -16.49 13.65
C TYR A 17 -1.83 -16.33 14.99
N GLY A 18 -1.45 -17.44 15.64
CA GLY A 18 -0.80 -17.41 16.97
C GLY A 18 0.59 -16.80 16.93
N GLU A 19 1.36 -17.09 15.89
CA GLU A 19 2.69 -16.50 15.66
C GLU A 19 2.60 -14.99 15.46
N ILE A 20 1.64 -14.54 14.64
CA ILE A 20 1.46 -13.13 14.31
C ILE A 20 1.01 -12.36 15.55
N LYS A 21 -0.02 -12.87 16.25
CA LYS A 21 -0.51 -12.25 17.48
C LYS A 21 0.60 -12.11 18.52
N LYS A 22 1.37 -13.19 18.76
CA LYS A 22 2.50 -13.16 19.69
C LYS A 22 3.54 -12.12 19.27
N PHE A 23 3.83 -11.99 17.97
CA PHE A 23 4.78 -11.01 17.47
C PHE A 23 4.29 -9.57 17.69
N ILE A 24 3.03 -9.29 17.37
CA ILE A 24 2.41 -7.96 17.54
C ILE A 24 2.44 -7.56 19.02
N GLU A 25 1.96 -8.44 19.91
CA GLU A 25 1.90 -8.17 21.35
C GLU A 25 3.29 -8.02 21.98
N HIS A 26 4.24 -8.90 21.61
CA HIS A 26 5.60 -8.86 22.16
C HIS A 26 6.34 -7.56 21.80
N ASN A 27 6.12 -7.05 20.59
CA ASN A 27 6.78 -5.83 20.10
C ASN A 27 5.94 -4.57 20.31
N ASN A 28 4.77 -4.67 20.95
CA ASN A 28 3.84 -3.55 21.16
C ASN A 28 3.53 -2.80 19.86
N ILE A 29 3.25 -3.53 18.79
CA ILE A 29 2.93 -2.94 17.48
C ILE A 29 1.50 -2.40 17.53
N LYS A 30 1.36 -1.08 17.34
CA LYS A 30 0.09 -0.38 17.52
C LYS A 30 -0.58 0.06 16.23
N ASN A 31 0.21 0.22 15.17
CA ASN A 31 -0.29 0.63 13.87
C ASN A 31 0.03 -0.47 12.86
N MET A 32 -0.99 -0.93 12.13
CA MET A 32 -0.83 -1.98 11.14
C MET A 32 -1.59 -1.66 9.87
N GLU A 33 -1.02 -2.12 8.76
CA GLU A 33 -1.74 -2.21 7.50
C GLU A 33 -2.08 -3.68 7.23
N PHE A 34 -3.35 -3.96 6.94
CA PHE A 34 -3.80 -5.32 6.62
C PHE A 34 -4.20 -5.44 5.16
N ILE A 35 -3.70 -6.49 4.50
CA ILE A 35 -4.12 -6.87 3.16
C ILE A 35 -5.50 -7.54 3.24
N LEU A 36 -6.48 -6.96 2.56
CA LEU A 36 -7.82 -7.53 2.40
C LEU A 36 -7.90 -8.27 1.06
N GLU A 37 -7.86 -9.59 1.13
CA GLU A 37 -8.11 -10.47 -0.02
C GLU A 37 -9.28 -11.41 0.31
N PRO A 38 -10.55 -10.95 0.25
CA PRO A 38 -11.72 -11.78 0.61
C PRO A 38 -11.80 -13.10 -0.16
N ASN A 39 -11.26 -13.13 -1.39
CA ASN A 39 -11.22 -14.32 -2.24
C ASN A 39 -10.13 -15.34 -1.82
N ASN A 40 -9.26 -15.00 -0.87
CA ASN A 40 -8.33 -15.92 -0.21
C ASN A 40 -8.78 -16.17 1.24
N ALA A 41 -9.68 -17.16 1.40
CA ALA A 41 -10.37 -17.41 2.67
C ALA A 41 -9.43 -17.57 3.88
N SER A 42 -8.31 -18.29 3.74
CA SER A 42 -7.40 -18.58 4.85
C SER A 42 -6.71 -17.32 5.39
N ASP A 43 -6.15 -16.50 4.50
CA ASP A 43 -5.48 -15.25 4.91
C ASP A 43 -6.47 -14.19 5.37
N PHE A 44 -7.65 -14.17 4.76
CA PHE A 44 -8.71 -13.24 5.10
C PHE A 44 -9.31 -13.52 6.49
N GLU A 45 -9.66 -14.78 6.79
CA GLU A 45 -10.15 -15.18 8.12
C GLU A 45 -9.12 -14.88 9.21
N LYS A 46 -7.83 -15.14 8.93
CA LYS A 46 -6.73 -14.80 9.84
C LYS A 46 -6.64 -13.30 10.09
N THR A 47 -6.82 -12.47 9.07
CA THR A 47 -6.85 -11.00 9.18
C THR A 47 -8.02 -10.52 10.05
N LEU A 48 -9.25 -10.98 9.77
CA LEU A 48 -10.42 -10.63 10.56
C LEU A 48 -10.26 -11.03 12.03
N LYS A 49 -9.71 -12.22 12.27
CA LYS A 49 -9.44 -12.70 13.63
C LYS A 49 -8.43 -11.84 14.37
N LEU A 50 -7.37 -11.35 13.71
CA LEU A 50 -6.42 -10.41 14.32
C LEU A 50 -7.10 -9.08 14.68
N LEU A 51 -7.90 -8.53 13.76
CA LEU A 51 -8.66 -7.29 13.97
C LEU A 51 -9.69 -7.40 15.11
N ASP A 52 -10.30 -8.57 15.30
CA ASP A 52 -11.27 -8.81 16.38
C ASP A 52 -10.61 -9.01 17.75
N THR A 53 -9.30 -9.28 17.80
CA THR A 53 -8.61 -9.75 19.03
C THR A 53 -7.50 -8.84 19.53
N ILE A 54 -7.00 -7.93 18.69
CA ILE A 54 -5.94 -6.99 19.03
C ILE A 54 -6.49 -5.58 18.86
N GLU A 55 -6.28 -4.74 19.87
CA GLU A 55 -6.59 -3.32 19.80
C GLU A 55 -5.43 -2.56 19.15
N PHE A 56 -5.69 -1.93 18.02
CA PHE A 56 -4.74 -1.08 17.29
C PHE A 56 -5.05 0.40 17.51
N GLU A 57 -4.03 1.25 17.54
CA GLU A 57 -4.20 2.71 17.57
C GLU A 57 -4.65 3.25 16.20
N GLU A 58 -4.13 2.68 15.11
CA GLU A 58 -4.57 2.99 13.75
C GLU A 58 -4.44 1.76 12.85
N VAL A 59 -5.45 1.55 12.01
CA VAL A 59 -5.46 0.48 11.02
C VAL A 59 -5.59 1.09 9.63
N ALA A 60 -4.71 0.68 8.73
CA ALA A 60 -4.82 0.90 7.29
C ALA A 60 -5.18 -0.42 6.61
N PHE A 61 -5.74 -0.33 5.40
CA PHE A 61 -6.07 -1.50 4.62
C PHE A 61 -5.45 -1.42 3.24
N HIS A 62 -4.80 -2.49 2.82
CA HIS A 62 -4.41 -2.69 1.44
C HIS A 62 -5.55 -3.44 0.74
N GLY A 63 -6.08 -2.88 -0.34
CA GLY A 63 -7.19 -3.48 -1.08
C GLY A 63 -6.79 -4.76 -1.80
N PRO A 64 -7.77 -5.56 -2.25
CA PRO A 64 -7.50 -6.74 -3.04
C PRO A 64 -6.91 -6.33 -4.39
N TYR A 65 -5.87 -7.06 -4.80
CA TYR A 65 -5.15 -6.81 -6.04
C TYR A 65 -4.95 -8.10 -6.84
N LYS A 66 -4.87 -9.26 -6.18
CA LYS A 66 -4.67 -10.56 -6.85
C LYS A 66 -5.86 -10.98 -7.71
N THR A 67 -7.07 -10.60 -7.31
CA THR A 67 -8.32 -10.99 -7.98
C THR A 67 -9.10 -9.80 -8.55
N CYS A 68 -8.61 -8.57 -8.33
CA CYS A 68 -9.27 -7.35 -8.75
C CYS A 68 -8.44 -6.65 -9.83
N ILE A 69 -8.57 -7.12 -11.06
CA ILE A 69 -7.80 -6.65 -12.21
C ILE A 69 -8.59 -5.55 -12.93
N LEU A 70 -8.11 -4.30 -12.85
CA LEU A 70 -8.83 -3.17 -13.43
C LEU A 70 -8.68 -3.08 -14.96
N SER A 71 -7.62 -3.67 -15.52
CA SER A 71 -7.41 -3.74 -16.97
C SER A 71 -8.35 -4.72 -17.68
N ASP A 72 -8.99 -5.65 -16.96
CA ASP A 72 -9.91 -6.63 -17.53
C ASP A 72 -11.15 -5.92 -18.14
N SER A 73 -11.48 -6.18 -19.40
CA SER A 73 -12.65 -5.58 -20.06
C SER A 73 -13.97 -6.34 -19.82
N ASP A 74 -13.94 -7.51 -19.20
CA ASP A 74 -15.12 -8.32 -18.94
C ASP A 74 -16.02 -7.70 -17.86
N GLU A 75 -17.30 -7.53 -18.19
CA GLU A 75 -18.27 -6.87 -17.31
C GLU A 75 -18.66 -7.74 -16.11
N GLU A 76 -18.71 -9.08 -16.25
CA GLU A 76 -19.01 -9.97 -15.12
C GLU A 76 -17.89 -9.95 -14.09
N ASN A 77 -16.63 -9.96 -14.54
CA ASN A 77 -15.47 -9.79 -13.68
C ASN A 77 -15.47 -8.42 -13.01
N TRP A 78 -15.85 -7.36 -13.74
CA TRP A 78 -15.99 -6.04 -13.15
C TRP A 78 -17.04 -5.98 -12.04
N GLN A 79 -18.20 -6.65 -12.20
CA GLN A 79 -19.19 -6.73 -11.12
C GLN A 79 -18.64 -7.45 -9.88
N LYS A 80 -17.86 -8.53 -10.05
CA LYS A 80 -17.19 -9.21 -8.92
C LYS A 80 -16.20 -8.30 -8.20
N VAL A 81 -15.46 -7.46 -8.94
CA VAL A 81 -14.55 -6.46 -8.35
C VAL A 81 -15.34 -5.44 -7.52
N LEU A 82 -16.46 -4.93 -8.04
CA LEU A 82 -17.32 -4.02 -7.30
C LEU A 82 -17.87 -4.64 -6.01
N GLU A 83 -18.37 -5.87 -6.07
CA GLU A 83 -18.86 -6.60 -4.90
C GLU A 83 -17.75 -6.83 -3.87
N THR A 84 -16.55 -7.21 -4.31
CA THR A 84 -15.39 -7.41 -3.44
C THR A 84 -15.00 -6.12 -2.73
N TYR A 85 -14.92 -5.00 -3.46
CA TYR A 85 -14.57 -3.71 -2.86
C TYR A 85 -15.66 -3.17 -1.93
N ILE A 86 -16.95 -3.40 -2.22
CA ILE A 86 -18.04 -3.08 -1.29
C ILE A 86 -17.82 -3.81 0.04
N HIS A 87 -17.53 -5.11 -0.02
CA HIS A 87 -17.27 -5.89 1.19
C HIS A 87 -16.03 -5.37 1.95
N CYS A 88 -14.96 -5.01 1.24
CA CYS A 88 -13.79 -4.39 1.85
C CYS A 88 -14.13 -3.05 2.51
N PHE A 89 -14.97 -2.20 1.91
CA PHE A 89 -15.39 -0.93 2.52
C PHE A 89 -16.20 -1.13 3.80
N GLU A 90 -17.05 -2.16 3.86
CA GLU A 90 -17.77 -2.54 5.08
C GLU A 90 -16.80 -2.94 6.20
N ILE A 91 -15.75 -3.67 5.87
CA ILE A 91 -14.69 -4.08 6.80
C ILE A 91 -13.89 -2.87 7.28
N VAL A 92 -13.44 -2.01 6.37
CA VAL A 92 -12.73 -0.78 6.72
C VAL A 92 -13.56 0.04 7.70
N LYS A 93 -14.86 0.19 7.46
CA LYS A 93 -15.77 0.89 8.37
C LYS A 93 -15.95 0.17 9.70
N LYS A 94 -16.14 -1.16 9.69
CA LYS A 94 -16.32 -1.98 10.90
C LYS A 94 -15.15 -1.83 11.87
N TYR A 95 -13.93 -1.75 11.33
CA TYR A 95 -12.70 -1.70 12.12
C TYR A 95 -12.10 -0.28 12.23
N ASN A 96 -12.88 0.76 11.92
CA ASN A 96 -12.46 2.17 11.98
C ASN A 96 -11.15 2.45 11.22
N GLY A 97 -10.97 1.80 10.06
CA GLY A 97 -9.78 1.96 9.24
C GLY A 97 -9.64 3.37 8.66
N SER A 98 -8.40 3.85 8.57
CA SER A 98 -8.10 5.20 8.10
C SER A 98 -8.29 5.38 6.59
N TYR A 99 -8.00 4.35 5.80
CA TYR A 99 -8.10 4.34 4.35
C TYR A 99 -7.96 2.91 3.82
N ILE A 100 -8.29 2.74 2.54
CA ILE A 100 -7.98 1.54 1.78
C ILE A 100 -7.17 1.89 0.52
N ILE A 101 -6.14 1.12 0.24
CA ILE A 101 -5.29 1.27 -0.94
C ILE A 101 -5.93 0.58 -2.13
N LEU A 102 -5.85 1.21 -3.30
CA LEU A 102 -6.31 0.69 -4.58
C LEU A 102 -5.15 0.68 -5.57
N HIS A 103 -4.81 -0.51 -6.05
CA HIS A 103 -3.88 -0.70 -7.15
C HIS A 103 -4.48 -0.17 -8.45
N THR A 104 -3.70 0.58 -9.23
CA THR A 104 -4.19 1.09 -10.51
C THR A 104 -4.27 0.02 -11.59
N SER A 105 -3.24 -0.83 -11.70
CA SER A 105 -3.21 -2.04 -12.52
C SER A 105 -1.85 -2.72 -12.35
N GLU A 106 -1.83 -4.01 -12.04
CA GLU A 106 -0.60 -4.78 -11.84
C GLU A 106 0.04 -5.27 -13.14
N TYR A 107 -0.79 -5.42 -14.18
CA TYR A 107 -0.41 -6.02 -15.45
C TYR A 107 -0.74 -5.08 -16.60
N HIS A 108 0.09 -5.10 -17.64
CA HIS A 108 -0.15 -4.46 -18.92
C HIS A 108 -0.35 -5.53 -19.99
N GLU A 109 -1.56 -5.65 -20.48
CA GLU A 109 -1.79 -6.30 -21.78
C GLU A 109 -1.58 -5.29 -22.91
N GLU A 110 -1.09 -5.73 -24.08
CA GLU A 110 -0.82 -4.87 -25.26
C GLU A 110 -2.03 -4.00 -25.68
N ASN A 111 -3.25 -4.40 -25.29
CA ASN A 111 -4.51 -3.69 -25.55
C ASN A 111 -5.12 -3.02 -24.31
N SER A 112 -4.35 -2.78 -23.25
CA SER A 112 -4.87 -2.17 -22.02
C SER A 112 -5.42 -0.76 -22.28
N ASP A 113 -6.71 -0.57 -22.03
CA ASP A 113 -7.37 0.72 -22.17
C ASP A 113 -7.20 1.56 -20.90
N ILE A 114 -6.28 2.53 -20.94
CA ILE A 114 -6.04 3.48 -19.83
C ILE A 114 -7.33 4.24 -19.47
N ALA A 115 -8.21 4.54 -20.43
CA ALA A 115 -9.46 5.24 -20.16
C ALA A 115 -10.43 4.35 -19.37
N LEU A 116 -10.52 3.06 -19.71
CA LEU A 116 -11.30 2.07 -18.95
C LEU A 116 -10.79 1.95 -17.51
N ILE A 117 -9.48 1.80 -17.32
CA ILE A 117 -8.87 1.68 -15.99
C ILE A 117 -9.16 2.93 -15.16
N LYS A 118 -8.98 4.13 -15.73
CA LYS A 118 -9.33 5.39 -15.06
C LYS A 118 -10.81 5.45 -14.68
N ALA A 119 -11.72 5.04 -15.56
CA ALA A 119 -13.14 5.02 -15.29
C ALA A 119 -13.49 4.09 -14.11
N LYS A 120 -12.86 2.91 -14.06
CA LYS A 120 -13.01 1.96 -12.94
C LYS A 120 -12.45 2.49 -11.63
N ILE A 121 -11.27 3.14 -11.66
CA ILE A 121 -10.68 3.81 -10.49
C ILE A 121 -11.64 4.89 -9.97
N ILE A 122 -12.12 5.78 -10.85
CA ILE A 122 -13.06 6.84 -10.48
C ILE A 122 -14.31 6.23 -9.82
N LYS A 123 -14.85 5.16 -10.41
CA LYS A 123 -16.02 4.46 -9.86
C LYS A 123 -15.78 3.90 -8.45
N LEU A 124 -14.63 3.26 -8.20
CA LEU A 124 -14.28 2.72 -6.89
C LEU A 124 -14.04 3.83 -5.86
N VAL A 125 -13.40 4.93 -6.25
CA VAL A 125 -13.19 6.09 -5.36
C VAL A 125 -14.54 6.74 -5.00
N GLU A 126 -15.44 6.91 -5.95
CA GLU A 126 -16.80 7.39 -5.70
C GLU A 126 -17.60 6.45 -4.79
N LEU A 127 -17.44 5.14 -4.98
CA LEU A 127 -18.10 4.15 -4.15
C LEU A 127 -17.56 4.20 -2.71
N GLY A 128 -16.25 4.23 -2.52
CA GLY A 128 -15.64 4.40 -1.20
C GLY A 128 -16.18 5.63 -0.46
N LYS A 129 -16.28 6.78 -1.16
CA LYS A 129 -16.90 8.01 -0.60
C LYS A 129 -18.32 7.76 -0.07
N LYS A 130 -19.16 6.98 -0.77
CA LYS A 130 -20.52 6.65 -0.32
C LYS A 130 -20.54 5.80 0.96
N TYR A 131 -19.51 4.97 1.17
CA TYR A 131 -19.33 4.19 2.39
C TYR A 131 -18.61 4.96 3.51
N GLY A 132 -18.19 6.21 3.25
CA GLY A 132 -17.38 7.00 4.18
C GLY A 132 -15.92 6.53 4.26
N VAL A 133 -15.46 5.79 3.26
CA VAL A 133 -14.11 5.21 3.18
C VAL A 133 -13.27 6.00 2.17
N LYS A 134 -12.06 6.37 2.60
CA LYS A 134 -11.08 7.04 1.74
C LYS A 134 -10.30 5.99 0.94
N VAL A 135 -10.40 6.06 -0.39
CA VAL A 135 -9.63 5.23 -1.31
C VAL A 135 -8.39 5.99 -1.75
N ILE A 136 -7.22 5.38 -1.63
CA ILE A 136 -5.92 5.96 -1.96
C ILE A 136 -5.26 5.11 -3.04
N LEU A 137 -4.75 5.74 -4.09
CA LEU A 137 -4.13 5.00 -5.18
C LEU A 137 -2.69 4.62 -4.83
N GLU A 138 -2.16 3.59 -5.46
CA GLU A 138 -0.75 3.22 -5.37
C GLU A 138 -0.12 3.17 -6.76
N ASN A 139 1.14 3.59 -6.86
CA ASN A 139 1.92 3.40 -8.07
C ASN A 139 2.35 1.93 -8.17
N VAL A 140 1.72 1.21 -9.09
CA VAL A 140 1.94 -0.23 -9.33
C VAL A 140 2.21 -0.51 -10.80
N GLY A 141 2.52 -1.77 -11.11
CA GLY A 141 3.03 -2.21 -12.40
C GLY A 141 4.53 -1.94 -12.54
N LEU A 142 5.25 -2.90 -13.10
CA LEU A 142 6.71 -2.90 -13.16
C LEU A 142 7.21 -2.90 -14.59
N LYS A 143 8.11 -1.98 -14.92
CA LYS A 143 8.76 -1.83 -16.24
C LYS A 143 7.71 -1.79 -17.36
N GLU A 144 7.74 -2.75 -18.28
CA GLU A 144 6.81 -2.85 -19.40
C GLU A 144 5.37 -3.16 -18.95
N GLU A 145 5.18 -3.70 -17.74
CA GLU A 145 3.87 -3.94 -17.13
C GLU A 145 3.25 -2.66 -16.53
N ALA A 146 4.03 -1.58 -16.40
CA ALA A 146 3.54 -0.33 -15.83
C ALA A 146 2.68 0.45 -16.85
N ILE A 147 1.35 0.32 -16.73
CA ILE A 147 0.39 1.06 -17.56
C ILE A 147 0.57 2.59 -17.44
N PHE A 148 0.87 3.06 -16.23
CA PHE A 148 1.12 4.47 -15.96
C PHE A 148 2.61 4.76 -15.88
N SER A 149 3.11 5.61 -16.80
CA SER A 149 4.39 6.29 -16.56
C SER A 149 4.25 7.32 -15.44
N GLU A 150 5.35 7.69 -14.79
CA GLU A 150 5.41 8.70 -13.71
C GLU A 150 4.57 9.95 -14.06
N LYS A 151 4.83 10.54 -15.24
CA LYS A 151 4.13 11.74 -15.71
C LYS A 151 2.63 11.52 -15.88
N LYS A 152 2.21 10.37 -16.44
CA LYS A 152 0.80 10.05 -16.64
C LYS A 152 0.10 9.80 -15.29
N TYR A 153 0.78 9.15 -14.36
CA TYR A 153 0.29 8.85 -13.02
C TYR A 153 0.01 10.14 -12.24
N PHE A 154 1.03 11.00 -12.06
CA PHE A 154 0.87 12.25 -11.31
C PHE A 154 -0.04 13.26 -12.01
N LYS A 155 -0.09 13.26 -13.36
CA LYS A 155 -1.09 14.06 -14.07
C LYS A 155 -2.51 13.59 -13.72
N PHE A 156 -2.76 12.28 -13.73
CA PHE A 156 -4.07 11.74 -13.38
C PHE A 156 -4.47 12.07 -11.93
N LEU A 157 -3.54 11.92 -10.97
CA LEU A 157 -3.79 12.32 -9.58
C LEU A 157 -4.19 13.79 -9.46
N LYS A 158 -3.48 14.70 -10.16
CA LYS A 158 -3.75 16.14 -10.12
C LYS A 158 -5.09 16.49 -10.78
N ASP A 159 -5.37 15.91 -11.96
CA ASP A 159 -6.61 16.16 -12.70
C ASP A 159 -7.84 15.74 -11.86
N GLU A 160 -7.78 14.59 -11.19
CA GLU A 160 -8.87 14.05 -10.37
C GLU A 160 -8.83 14.49 -8.89
N LYS A 161 -7.78 15.21 -8.48
CA LYS A 161 -7.51 15.58 -7.07
C LYS A 161 -7.45 14.37 -6.13
N TYR A 162 -6.83 13.29 -6.61
CA TYR A 162 -6.60 12.08 -5.83
C TYR A 162 -5.26 12.14 -5.10
N GLN A 163 -5.14 11.29 -4.09
CA GLN A 163 -3.90 11.11 -3.35
C GLN A 163 -3.34 9.70 -3.58
N THR A 164 -2.05 9.55 -3.32
CA THR A 164 -1.32 8.30 -3.52
C THR A 164 -0.60 7.83 -2.26
N VAL A 165 -0.55 6.52 -2.07
CA VAL A 165 0.59 5.90 -1.40
C VAL A 165 1.70 5.87 -2.43
N LEU A 166 2.85 6.49 -2.12
CA LEU A 166 4.03 6.36 -2.97
C LEU A 166 4.79 5.11 -2.51
N ASP A 167 4.69 4.06 -3.30
CA ASP A 167 5.56 2.90 -3.17
C ASP A 167 6.94 3.22 -3.73
N ILE A 168 7.94 3.24 -2.85
CA ILE A 168 9.31 3.61 -3.24
C ILE A 168 10.03 2.48 -3.98
N GLY A 169 9.68 1.22 -3.73
CA GLY A 169 10.34 0.08 -4.36
C GLY A 169 9.89 -0.11 -5.80
N HIS A 170 8.59 0.06 -6.08
CA HIS A 170 8.05 0.11 -7.45
C HIS A 170 8.62 1.31 -8.21
N ALA A 171 8.67 2.48 -7.58
CA ALA A 171 9.26 3.67 -8.17
C ALA A 171 10.73 3.46 -8.56
N GLU A 172 11.52 2.82 -7.68
CA GLU A 172 12.93 2.48 -7.95
C GLU A 172 13.07 1.51 -9.14
N ILE A 173 12.32 0.41 -9.17
CA ILE A 173 12.32 -0.56 -10.29
C ILE A 173 11.95 0.12 -11.62
N ASN A 174 11.02 1.08 -11.58
CA ASN A 174 10.57 1.82 -12.75
C ASN A 174 11.51 2.99 -13.13
N GLY A 175 12.62 3.18 -12.43
CA GLY A 175 13.59 4.24 -12.69
C GLY A 175 13.09 5.65 -12.36
N TRP A 176 12.08 5.78 -11.50
CA TRP A 176 11.53 7.07 -11.09
C TRP A 176 12.45 7.74 -10.06
N ASN A 177 12.64 9.05 -10.16
CA ASN A 177 13.40 9.79 -9.15
C ASN A 177 12.50 10.14 -7.96
N ILE A 178 12.52 9.28 -6.94
CA ILE A 178 11.71 9.40 -5.72
C ILE A 178 11.87 10.77 -5.04
N PHE A 179 13.07 11.34 -5.02
CA PHE A 179 13.31 12.62 -4.35
C PHE A 179 12.73 13.81 -5.12
N ASP A 180 12.77 13.76 -6.44
CA ASP A 180 12.13 14.77 -7.29
C ASP A 180 10.60 14.64 -7.18
N ILE A 181 10.07 13.41 -7.17
CA ILE A 181 8.64 13.14 -6.95
C ILE A 181 8.16 13.74 -5.63
N ILE A 182 8.86 13.50 -4.52
CA ILE A 182 8.49 14.04 -3.20
C ILE A 182 8.48 15.57 -3.24
N LYS A 183 9.45 16.18 -3.91
CA LYS A 183 9.55 17.64 -4.02
C LYS A 183 8.41 18.23 -4.85
N GLU A 184 8.04 17.59 -5.96
CA GLU A 184 7.09 18.12 -6.95
C GLU A 184 5.62 17.76 -6.68
N ASN A 185 5.37 16.70 -5.91
CA ASN A 185 4.04 16.12 -5.72
C ASN A 185 3.69 15.84 -4.25
N SER A 186 4.36 16.52 -3.31
CA SER A 186 4.11 16.36 -1.85
C SER A 186 2.66 16.59 -1.42
N ASP A 187 1.89 17.37 -2.18
CA ASP A 187 0.47 17.61 -1.97
C ASP A 187 -0.43 16.41 -2.32
N SER A 188 0.03 15.58 -3.26
CA SER A 188 -0.67 14.38 -3.73
C SER A 188 -0.28 13.13 -2.93
N ILE A 189 0.89 13.11 -2.29
CA ILE A 189 1.33 11.95 -1.51
C ILE A 189 0.58 11.93 -0.17
N PHE A 190 0.05 10.78 0.23
CA PHE A 190 -0.72 10.56 1.46
C PHE A 190 -0.02 9.62 2.45
N ALA A 191 0.70 8.61 1.94
CA ALA A 191 1.57 7.72 2.71
C ALA A 191 2.73 7.24 1.83
N TYR A 192 3.68 6.52 2.43
CA TYR A 192 4.74 5.80 1.73
C TYR A 192 4.71 4.33 2.09
N HIS A 193 4.78 3.46 1.08
CA HIS A 193 5.24 2.09 1.28
C HIS A 193 6.76 2.08 1.18
N LEU A 194 7.39 1.47 2.16
CA LEU A 194 8.83 1.46 2.36
C LEU A 194 9.35 0.04 2.29
N HIS A 195 10.09 -0.23 1.22
CA HIS A 195 10.95 -1.39 1.05
C HIS A 195 12.03 -1.07 0.01
N THR A 196 12.97 -1.97 -0.17
CA THR A 196 13.90 -1.92 -1.31
C THR A 196 13.87 -3.21 -2.09
N ASN A 197 14.46 -3.16 -3.27
CA ASN A 197 14.50 -4.24 -4.24
C ASN A 197 15.93 -4.39 -4.80
N ASP A 198 16.16 -5.39 -5.66
CA ASP A 198 17.46 -5.58 -6.33
C ASP A 198 17.59 -4.76 -7.63
N GLY A 199 16.63 -3.87 -7.89
CA GLY A 199 16.51 -3.09 -9.11
C GLY A 199 15.79 -3.82 -10.25
N GLU A 200 15.55 -5.13 -10.10
CA GLU A 200 14.99 -5.96 -11.17
C GLU A 200 13.63 -6.57 -10.81
N LEU A 201 13.53 -7.11 -9.60
CA LEU A 201 12.37 -7.82 -9.07
C LEU A 201 11.79 -7.08 -7.87
N ASP A 202 10.49 -7.20 -7.69
CA ASP A 202 9.82 -6.69 -6.51
C ASP A 202 9.92 -7.68 -5.33
N LEU A 203 10.96 -7.47 -4.52
CA LEU A 203 11.40 -8.38 -3.47
C LEU A 203 10.93 -7.96 -2.07
N HIS A 204 10.43 -6.73 -1.91
CA HIS A 204 10.00 -6.16 -0.63
C HIS A 204 11.01 -6.39 0.50
N GLN A 205 12.26 -5.97 0.29
CA GLN A 205 13.36 -6.14 1.24
C GLN A 205 13.45 -4.98 2.23
N SER A 206 14.27 -5.17 3.27
CA SER A 206 14.59 -4.13 4.25
C SER A 206 15.01 -2.81 3.59
N ILE A 207 14.51 -1.69 4.11
CA ILE A 207 14.89 -0.34 3.70
C ILE A 207 16.38 -0.02 3.87
N ARG A 208 17.14 -0.90 4.54
CA ARG A 208 18.59 -0.76 4.76
C ARG A 208 19.43 -1.85 4.07
N LYS A 209 18.83 -2.68 3.23
CA LYS A 209 19.55 -3.78 2.56
C LYS A 209 20.23 -3.34 1.26
N ASN A 210 19.65 -2.39 0.53
CA ASN A 210 20.13 -1.92 -0.78
C ASN A 210 20.45 -0.41 -0.75
N ASP A 211 20.75 0.17 -1.91
CA ASP A 211 21.32 1.53 -2.04
C ASP A 211 20.31 2.68 -1.88
N PHE A 212 19.05 2.39 -1.52
CA PHE A 212 18.09 3.45 -1.22
C PHE A 212 18.62 4.34 -0.09
N ASN A 213 18.76 5.64 -0.37
CA ASN A 213 19.30 6.59 0.58
C ASN A 213 18.26 6.99 1.63
N ILE A 214 18.02 6.09 2.58
CA ILE A 214 17.04 6.26 3.65
C ILE A 214 17.32 7.50 4.51
N ASN A 215 18.59 7.86 4.72
CA ASN A 215 18.94 9.06 5.49
C ASN A 215 18.49 10.34 4.77
N LYS A 216 18.70 10.43 3.45
CA LYS A 216 18.19 11.55 2.65
C LYS A 216 16.66 11.61 2.67
N PHE A 217 15.98 10.46 2.62
CA PHE A 217 14.53 10.38 2.75
C PHE A 217 14.04 10.92 4.11
N LEU A 218 14.66 10.46 5.21
CA LEU A 218 14.33 10.93 6.57
C LEU A 218 14.59 12.43 6.75
N ASP A 219 15.67 12.97 6.17
CA ASP A 219 15.96 14.41 6.21
C ASP A 219 14.89 15.26 5.52
N ILE A 220 14.28 14.74 4.44
CA ILE A 220 13.16 15.40 3.76
C ILE A 220 11.92 15.41 4.66
N LEU A 221 11.59 14.27 5.27
CA LEU A 221 10.44 14.17 6.17
C LEU A 221 10.59 15.08 7.40
N LYS A 222 11.79 15.17 8.00
CA LYS A 222 12.08 16.07 9.13
C LYS A 222 11.87 17.55 8.82
N ARG A 223 12.07 17.94 7.56
CA ARG A 223 11.84 19.32 7.10
C ARG A 223 10.34 19.64 6.92
N GLY A 224 9.46 18.68 7.22
CA GLY A 224 8.02 18.81 7.02
C GLY A 224 7.62 18.73 5.56
N ILE A 225 8.51 18.24 4.69
CA ILE A 225 8.23 18.03 3.27
C ILE A 225 7.76 16.58 3.14
N GLY A 226 6.47 16.40 2.84
CA GLY A 226 5.84 15.08 2.73
C GLY A 226 4.92 14.75 3.91
N VAL A 227 4.54 13.48 3.99
CA VAL A 227 3.48 12.99 4.88
C VAL A 227 4.01 12.19 6.07
N ASN A 228 3.12 12.02 7.05
CA ASN A 228 3.43 11.41 8.35
C ASN A 228 3.03 9.93 8.45
N ARG A 229 2.88 9.21 7.32
CA ARG A 229 2.47 7.80 7.31
C ARG A 229 3.48 6.99 6.51
N LEU A 230 4.14 6.07 7.20
CA LEU A 230 5.18 5.21 6.66
C LEU A 230 4.78 3.75 6.92
N VAL A 231 4.70 2.93 5.89
CA VAL A 231 4.39 1.51 6.01
C VAL A 231 5.63 0.70 5.67
N LEU A 232 6.12 -0.11 6.61
CA LEU A 232 7.13 -1.12 6.30
C LEU A 232 6.44 -2.31 5.64
N GLU A 233 6.60 -2.44 4.33
CA GLU A 233 5.97 -3.49 3.53
C GLU A 233 6.99 -4.50 3.05
N TYR A 234 7.25 -5.51 3.88
CA TYR A 234 8.30 -6.50 3.62
C TYR A 234 7.72 -7.86 3.23
N SER A 235 8.41 -8.58 2.34
CA SER A 235 8.02 -9.93 1.96
C SER A 235 8.22 -10.92 3.11
N PRO A 236 7.50 -12.07 3.11
CA PRO A 236 7.70 -13.14 4.09
C PRO A 236 9.13 -13.68 4.19
N SER A 237 9.96 -13.45 3.16
CA SER A 237 11.36 -13.86 3.10
C SER A 237 12.26 -13.06 4.04
N VAL A 238 11.84 -11.87 4.46
CA VAL A 238 12.60 -11.02 5.38
C VAL A 238 12.46 -11.55 6.80
N GLU A 239 13.59 -11.66 7.50
CA GLU A 239 13.59 -12.03 8.91
C GLU A 239 12.89 -10.97 9.76
N LYS A 240 12.00 -11.41 10.66
CA LYS A 240 11.19 -10.53 11.51
C LYS A 240 12.05 -9.64 12.43
N LYS A 241 13.25 -10.09 12.80
CA LYS A 241 14.23 -9.29 13.57
C LYS A 241 14.72 -8.08 12.78
N THR A 242 14.85 -8.19 11.46
CA THR A 242 15.23 -7.09 10.57
C THR A 242 14.12 -6.07 10.50
N LEU A 243 12.86 -6.52 10.35
CA LEU A 243 11.69 -5.64 10.40
C LEU A 243 11.66 -4.81 11.69
N ILE A 244 11.81 -5.45 12.86
CA ILE A 244 11.81 -4.71 14.15
C ILE A 244 12.99 -3.75 14.26
N SER A 245 14.16 -4.14 13.75
CA SER A 245 15.33 -3.26 13.72
C SER A 245 15.11 -2.03 12.83
N ASP A 246 14.42 -2.18 11.69
CA ASP A 246 14.05 -1.05 10.81
C ASP A 246 12.96 -0.19 11.44
N PHE A 247 11.93 -0.82 12.03
CA PHE A 247 10.86 -0.15 12.75
C PHE A 247 11.38 0.73 13.89
N ASN A 248 12.27 0.20 14.74
CA ASN A 248 12.86 0.95 15.85
C ASN A 248 13.77 2.08 15.36
N PHE A 249 14.50 1.85 14.27
CA PHE A 249 15.32 2.89 13.64
C PHE A 249 14.48 4.06 13.13
N LEU A 250 13.36 3.79 12.44
CA LEU A 250 12.44 4.83 11.99
C LEU A 250 11.86 5.61 13.18
N ASN A 251 11.41 4.91 14.23
CA ASN A 251 10.86 5.55 15.44
C ASN A 251 11.89 6.43 16.17
N THR A 252 13.18 6.07 16.14
CA THR A 252 14.24 6.85 16.77
C THR A 252 14.69 8.02 15.88
N SER A 253 14.51 7.88 14.58
CA SER A 253 15.02 8.84 13.60
C SER A 253 14.03 9.95 13.24
N LEU A 254 12.76 9.85 13.61
CA LEU A 254 11.69 10.80 13.24
C LEU A 254 11.07 11.46 14.47
#